data_AF-A0A7W7RQ09-F1
#
_entry.id   AF-A0A7W7RQ09-F1
#
_cell.length_a   1.000
_cell.length_b   1.000
_cell.length_c   1.000
_cell.angle_alpha   90.00
_cell.angle_beta   90.00
_cell.angle_gamma   90.00
#
_symmetry.space_group_name_H-M   'P 1'
#
loop_
_entity.id
_entity.type
_entity.pdbx_description
1 polymer ?
#
loop_
_entity_poly.entity_id
_entity_poly.type
_entity_poly.pdbx_seq_one_letter_code
_entity_poly.pdbx_strand_id
1 'polypeptide(L)'
;MTAISARSVGGLCWDERDITDMEECRVDRAAWKPFLRRWSGEWLAVYDVEPHSAFEEPVSDGWLGFPPASAEQVAAAEARLGCVLPRSFREFLLTTDGWRDAGRFVHRLCGTGDIGWLRDLDSPWAEDCYDIDDEDDEEDVAVLLG
;
A
#
# COMPACT_ATOMS: atom_id res chain seq x y z
N MET A 1 -21.22 12.69 26.35
CA MET A 1 -21.00 11.99 25.06
C MET A 1 -21.76 12.77 24.01
N THR A 2 -21.06 13.69 23.33
CA THR A 2 -21.67 14.58 22.34
C THR A 2 -21.44 13.96 20.97
N ALA A 3 -22.53 13.60 20.29
CA ALA A 3 -22.51 13.07 18.94
C ALA A 3 -22.03 14.16 17.97
N ILE A 4 -20.98 13.85 17.19
CA ILE A 4 -20.56 14.68 16.07
C ILE A 4 -21.52 14.39 14.92
N SER A 5 -22.30 15.40 14.56
CA SER A 5 -23.25 15.36 13.44
C SER A 5 -22.47 15.33 12.12
N ALA A 6 -22.55 14.22 11.40
CA ALA A 6 -22.14 14.16 9.99
C ALA A 6 -23.06 15.06 9.16
N ARG A 7 -22.48 16.04 8.48
CA ARG A 7 -23.18 16.89 7.51
C ARG A 7 -22.85 16.33 6.13
N SER A 8 -23.88 15.82 5.48
CA SER A 8 -23.84 15.21 4.14
C SER A 8 -23.35 16.21 3.09
N VAL A 9 -22.35 15.81 2.31
CA VAL A 9 -22.05 16.36 0.99
C VAL A 9 -21.86 15.16 0.06
N GLY A 10 -22.65 15.10 -1.01
CA GLY A 10 -22.38 14.24 -2.18
C GLY A 10 -22.62 12.74 -2.00
N GLY A 11 -23.89 12.32 -1.91
CA GLY A 11 -24.45 11.13 -2.59
C GLY A 11 -23.90 9.71 -2.36
N LEU A 12 -22.74 9.53 -1.75
CA LEU A 12 -22.14 8.25 -1.41
C LEU A 12 -22.10 8.15 0.11
N CYS A 13 -23.02 7.37 0.66
CA CYS A 13 -23.03 7.06 2.09
C CYS A 13 -21.91 6.05 2.36
N TRP A 14 -20.69 6.56 2.60
CA TRP A 14 -19.59 5.77 3.12
C TRP A 14 -19.92 5.40 4.56
N ASP A 15 -20.42 4.18 4.77
CA ASP A 15 -20.61 3.62 6.11
C ASP A 15 -19.28 3.01 6.57
N GLU A 16 -18.85 3.26 7.81
CA GLU A 16 -17.60 2.71 8.38
C GLU A 16 -17.56 1.16 8.36
N ARG A 17 -18.71 0.49 8.15
CA ARG A 17 -18.82 -0.97 8.02
C ARG A 17 -18.60 -1.49 6.60
N ASP A 18 -18.53 -0.63 5.59
CA ASP A 18 -18.37 -1.05 4.18
C ASP A 18 -16.94 -1.57 3.90
N ILE A 19 -15.94 -1.08 4.64
CA ILE A 19 -14.55 -1.57 4.53
C ILE A 19 -14.42 -3.03 5.03
N THR A 20 -15.24 -3.43 6.00
CA THR A 20 -15.19 -4.77 6.58
C THR A 20 -15.86 -5.85 5.74
N ASP A 21 -16.63 -5.47 4.70
CA ASP A 21 -17.30 -6.40 3.77
C ASP A 21 -16.41 -6.77 2.56
N MET A 22 -15.10 -6.49 2.60
CA MET A 22 -14.13 -7.04 1.65
C MET A 22 -13.67 -8.45 2.05
N GLU A 23 -14.61 -9.39 2.21
CA GLU A 23 -14.28 -10.80 2.48
C GLU A 23 -13.51 -11.48 1.32
N GLU A 24 -13.32 -10.84 0.17
CA GLU A 24 -12.86 -11.55 -1.05
C GLU A 24 -11.67 -10.96 -1.82
N CYS A 25 -10.73 -10.26 -1.17
CA CYS A 25 -9.37 -10.16 -1.73
C CYS A 25 -8.57 -11.43 -1.38
N ARG A 26 -8.86 -12.52 -2.09
CA ARG A 26 -8.33 -13.87 -1.85
C ARG A 26 -6.87 -14.00 -2.31
N VAL A 27 -5.94 -13.38 -1.57
CA VAL A 27 -4.49 -13.62 -1.73
C VAL A 27 -3.97 -14.27 -0.45
N ASP A 28 -3.66 -15.57 -0.54
CA ASP A 28 -3.06 -16.32 0.56
C ASP A 28 -1.57 -15.99 0.74
N ARG A 29 -1.05 -16.10 1.98
CA ARG A 29 0.37 -15.93 2.32
C ARG A 29 1.32 -16.63 1.36
N ALA A 30 0.95 -17.84 0.96
CA ALA A 30 1.74 -18.69 0.10
C ALA A 30 1.92 -18.11 -1.31
N ALA A 31 1.03 -17.22 -1.75
CA ALA A 31 1.10 -16.55 -3.05
C ALA A 31 1.99 -15.30 -3.04
N TRP A 32 2.05 -14.58 -1.91
CA TRP A 32 2.86 -13.35 -1.81
C TRP A 32 4.34 -13.59 -2.01
N LYS A 33 4.93 -14.57 -1.31
CA LYS A 33 6.38 -14.79 -1.35
C LYS A 33 6.92 -15.11 -2.77
N PRO A 34 6.31 -16.03 -3.55
CA PRO A 34 6.72 -16.25 -4.94
C PRO A 34 6.54 -15.04 -5.84
N PHE A 35 5.41 -14.32 -5.71
CA PHE A 35 5.14 -13.11 -6.48
C PHE A 35 6.19 -12.02 -6.24
N LEU A 36 6.43 -11.70 -4.97
CA LEU A 36 7.36 -10.65 -4.56
C LEU A 36 8.82 -10.98 -4.93
N ARG A 37 9.19 -12.26 -4.94
CA ARG A 37 10.51 -12.71 -5.43
C ARG A 37 10.65 -12.45 -6.92
N ARG A 38 9.63 -12.79 -7.71
CA ARG A 38 9.60 -12.53 -9.14
C ARG A 38 9.68 -11.02 -9.42
N TRP A 39 8.86 -10.23 -8.73
CA TRP A 39 8.86 -8.77 -8.86
C TRP A 39 10.23 -8.17 -8.55
N SER A 40 10.88 -8.61 -7.46
CA SER A 40 12.23 -8.13 -7.10
C SER A 40 13.24 -8.38 -8.22
N GLY A 41 13.21 -9.57 -8.84
CA GLY A 41 14.08 -9.90 -9.96
C GLY A 41 13.80 -9.07 -11.21
N GLU A 42 12.53 -8.87 -11.56
CA GLU A 42 12.12 -8.05 -12.71
C GLU A 42 12.54 -6.59 -12.52
N TRP A 43 12.34 -6.02 -11.32
CA TRP A 43 12.71 -4.65 -11.01
C TRP A 43 14.23 -4.43 -11.07
N LEU A 44 15.01 -5.29 -10.41
CA LEU A 44 16.48 -5.19 -10.42
C LEU A 44 17.06 -5.33 -11.84
N ALA A 45 16.45 -6.18 -12.69
CA ALA A 45 16.88 -6.35 -14.07
C ALA A 45 16.61 -5.11 -14.95
N VAL A 46 15.51 -4.39 -14.71
CA VAL A 46 15.17 -3.18 -15.49
C VAL A 46 16.08 -2.01 -15.14
N TYR A 47 16.43 -1.85 -13.88
CA TYR A 47 17.18 -0.68 -13.42
C TYR A 47 18.71 -0.90 -13.39
N ASP A 48 19.20 -2.10 -13.76
CA ASP A 48 20.63 -2.49 -13.77
C ASP A 48 21.38 -2.05 -12.50
N VAL A 49 20.67 -2.03 -11.37
CA VAL A 49 21.24 -1.53 -10.12
C VAL A 49 21.83 -2.69 -9.35
N GLU A 50 23.09 -2.54 -8.96
CA GLU A 50 23.65 -3.43 -7.96
C GLU A 50 22.85 -3.27 -6.64
N PRO A 51 22.34 -4.36 -6.04
CA PRO A 51 21.49 -4.32 -4.83
C PRO A 51 22.11 -3.58 -3.62
N HIS A 52 23.41 -3.32 -3.66
CA HIS A 52 24.19 -2.67 -2.63
C HIS A 52 24.37 -1.15 -2.86
N SER A 53 23.97 -0.60 -4.01
CA SER A 53 24.12 0.83 -4.34
C SER A 53 22.81 1.58 -4.56
N ALA A 54 21.70 0.88 -4.83
CA ALA A 54 20.38 1.50 -5.07
C ALA A 54 19.68 1.96 -3.78
N PHE A 55 19.98 1.30 -2.66
CA PHE A 55 19.20 1.38 -1.44
C PHE A 55 20.08 1.83 -0.28
N GLU A 56 19.52 2.62 0.63
CA GLU A 56 20.19 3.02 1.88
C GLU A 56 20.54 1.79 2.73
N GLU A 57 19.68 0.76 2.69
CA GLU A 57 19.96 -0.56 3.25
C GLU A 57 20.18 -1.59 2.13
N PRO A 58 21.30 -2.32 2.12
CA PRO A 58 21.61 -3.26 1.05
C PRO A 58 20.55 -4.37 0.99
N VAL A 59 20.08 -4.63 -0.22
CA VAL A 59 19.13 -5.71 -0.48
C VAL A 59 19.86 -7.05 -0.50
N SER A 60 19.57 -7.90 0.49
CA SER A 60 20.11 -9.26 0.56
C SER A 60 19.44 -10.18 -0.46
N ASP A 61 20.23 -10.98 -1.18
CA ASP A 61 19.77 -12.01 -2.13
C ASP A 61 18.78 -11.52 -3.21
N GLY A 62 18.79 -10.23 -3.54
CA GLY A 62 17.86 -9.66 -4.52
C GLY A 62 16.41 -9.60 -4.04
N TRP A 63 16.16 -9.55 -2.72
CA TRP A 63 14.83 -9.38 -2.12
C TRP A 63 14.56 -7.93 -1.73
N LEU A 64 13.67 -7.23 -2.44
CA LEU A 64 13.36 -5.83 -2.18
C LEU A 64 12.57 -5.60 -0.87
N GLY A 65 11.93 -6.65 -0.36
CA GLY A 65 11.15 -6.57 0.87
C GLY A 65 12.00 -6.41 2.14
N PHE A 66 11.32 -6.10 3.23
CA PHE A 66 11.88 -6.09 4.57
C PHE A 66 11.69 -7.47 5.24
N PRO A 67 12.32 -7.73 6.39
CA PRO A 67 11.99 -8.90 7.20
C PRO A 67 10.48 -8.98 7.47
N PRO A 68 9.90 -10.19 7.53
CA PRO A 68 8.46 -10.35 7.78
C PRO A 68 8.09 -9.82 9.17
N ALA A 69 6.90 -9.24 9.29
CA ALA A 69 6.34 -8.86 10.58
C ALA A 69 5.93 -10.11 11.37
N SER A 70 6.02 -10.03 12.70
CA SER A 70 5.42 -11.01 13.60
C SER A 70 3.90 -10.80 13.69
N ALA A 71 3.18 -11.85 14.13
CA ALA A 71 1.74 -11.74 14.35
C ALA A 71 1.41 -10.69 15.42
N GLU A 72 2.27 -10.53 16.42
CA GLU A 72 2.15 -9.52 17.47
C GLU A 72 2.33 -8.10 16.92
N GLN A 73 3.28 -7.89 16.01
CA GLN A 73 3.49 -6.59 15.37
C GLN A 73 2.28 -6.18 14.52
N VAL A 74 1.68 -7.12 13.79
CA VAL A 74 0.46 -6.86 13.04
C VAL A 74 -0.71 -6.55 13.98
N ALA A 75 -0.89 -7.33 15.04
CA ALA A 75 -1.94 -7.10 16.03
C ALA A 75 -1.79 -5.74 16.74
N ALA A 76 -0.54 -5.33 17.03
CA ALA A 76 -0.26 -4.02 17.60
C ALA A 76 -0.61 -2.88 16.63
N ALA A 77 -0.35 -3.05 15.32
CA ALA A 77 -0.74 -2.09 14.31
C ALA A 77 -2.27 -1.98 14.18
N GLU A 78 -2.99 -3.10 14.21
CA GLU A 78 -4.47 -3.13 14.22
C GLU A 78 -5.04 -2.41 15.44
N ALA A 79 -4.48 -2.67 16.62
CA ALA A 79 -4.88 -2.00 17.86
C ALA A 79 -4.63 -0.48 17.78
N ARG A 80 -3.51 -0.05 17.17
CA ARG A 80 -3.18 1.37 16.99
C ARG A 80 -4.11 2.04 16.00
N LEU A 81 -4.47 1.37 14.90
CA LEU A 81 -5.36 1.89 13.86
C LEU A 81 -6.83 1.89 14.29
N GLY A 82 -7.20 1.04 15.26
CA GLY A 82 -8.58 0.86 15.71
C GLY A 82 -9.44 0.03 14.76
N CYS A 83 -8.81 -0.70 13.82
CA CYS A 83 -9.51 -1.55 12.85
C CYS A 83 -8.74 -2.85 12.60
N VAL A 84 -9.45 -3.85 12.06
CA VAL A 84 -8.84 -5.09 11.58
C VAL A 84 -8.38 -4.88 10.14
N LEU A 85 -7.13 -5.19 9.86
CA LEU A 85 -6.58 -5.09 8.50
C LEU A 85 -7.22 -6.17 7.60
N PRO A 86 -7.45 -5.84 6.31
CA PRO A 86 -7.86 -6.83 5.32
C PRO A 86 -6.90 -8.02 5.29
N ARG A 87 -7.44 -9.23 5.10
CA ARG A 87 -6.65 -10.47 5.16
C ARG A 87 -5.44 -10.45 4.23
N SER A 88 -5.64 -10.06 2.97
CA SER A 88 -4.55 -9.99 1.98
C SER A 88 -3.40 -9.09 2.44
N PHE A 89 -3.72 -7.96 3.09
CA PHE A 89 -2.73 -7.02 3.59
C PHE A 89 -2.03 -7.54 4.86
N ARG A 90 -2.77 -8.22 5.75
CA ARG A 90 -2.15 -8.97 6.86
C ARG A 90 -1.16 -10.00 6.34
N GLU A 91 -1.52 -10.78 5.33
CA GLU A 91 -0.62 -11.79 4.75
C GLU A 91 0.59 -11.18 4.03
N PHE A 92 0.42 -9.99 3.44
CA PHE A 92 1.53 -9.21 2.90
C PHE A 92 2.52 -8.82 4.02
N LEU A 93 2.04 -8.23 5.12
CA LEU A 93 2.89 -7.84 6.26
C LEU A 93 3.61 -9.03 6.92
N LEU A 94 2.93 -10.18 7.02
CA LEU A 94 3.52 -11.43 7.51
C LEU A 94 4.51 -12.07 6.54
N THR A 95 4.60 -11.56 5.31
CA THR A 95 5.58 -11.95 4.29
C THR A 95 6.73 -10.94 4.22
N THR A 96 6.44 -9.66 4.41
CA THR A 96 7.37 -8.54 4.35
C THR A 96 6.82 -7.34 5.13
N ASP A 97 7.57 -6.84 6.11
CA ASP A 97 7.13 -5.69 6.92
C ASP A 97 7.40 -4.34 6.22
N GLY A 98 6.74 -4.15 5.07
CA GLY A 98 6.97 -3.05 4.15
C GLY A 98 7.67 -3.49 2.86
N TRP A 99 7.91 -2.55 1.95
CA TRP A 99 8.51 -2.84 0.63
C TRP A 99 9.30 -1.64 0.11
N ARG A 100 10.38 -1.90 -0.63
CA ARG A 100 11.19 -0.87 -1.32
C ARG A 100 10.79 -0.81 -2.80
N ASP A 101 10.64 0.40 -3.33
CA ASP A 101 10.37 0.69 -4.74
C ASP A 101 9.28 -0.21 -5.36
N ALA A 102 8.05 -0.04 -4.86
CA ALA A 102 6.87 -0.74 -5.37
C ALA A 102 6.42 -0.26 -6.77
N GLY A 103 7.09 0.74 -7.34
CA GLY A 103 6.82 1.27 -8.67
C GLY A 103 7.56 2.56 -8.93
N ARG A 104 7.16 3.29 -9.98
CA ARG A 104 7.83 4.53 -10.41
C ARG A 104 7.71 5.68 -9.40
N PHE A 105 6.64 5.69 -8.61
CA PHE A 105 6.28 6.80 -7.71
C PHE A 105 6.18 6.35 -6.24
N VAL A 106 6.13 5.05 -6.00
CA VAL A 106 6.00 4.46 -4.66
C VAL A 106 7.36 3.91 -4.24
N HIS A 107 8.19 4.78 -3.69
CA HIS A 107 9.55 4.44 -3.27
C HIS A 107 9.59 3.56 -2.02
N ARG A 108 8.54 3.61 -1.19
CA ARG A 108 8.43 2.77 0.01
C ARG A 108 6.98 2.49 0.36
N LEU A 109 6.66 1.23 0.63
CA LEU A 109 5.44 0.83 1.33
C LEU A 109 5.75 0.66 2.82
N CYS A 110 4.96 1.33 3.65
CA CYS A 110 5.09 1.28 5.10
C CYS A 110 4.85 -0.12 5.67
N GLY A 111 5.64 -0.49 6.67
CA GLY A 111 5.42 -1.67 7.51
C GLY A 111 4.56 -1.37 8.73
N THR A 112 4.33 -2.37 9.56
CA THR A 112 3.56 -2.33 10.81
C THR A 112 3.98 -1.20 11.76
N GLY A 113 5.25 -0.79 11.77
CA GLY A 113 5.73 0.34 12.56
C GLY A 113 5.18 1.69 12.10
N ASP A 114 5.10 1.88 10.79
CA ASP A 114 4.93 3.18 10.12
C ASP A 114 3.52 3.38 9.51
N ILE A 115 2.73 2.31 9.36
CA ILE A 115 1.35 2.42 8.83
C ILE A 115 0.44 3.21 9.78
N GLY A 116 -0.35 4.11 9.20
CA GLY A 116 -1.20 5.07 9.92
C GLY A 116 -2.33 5.61 9.04
N TRP A 117 -3.25 6.33 9.65
CA TRP A 117 -4.27 7.10 8.93
C TRP A 117 -3.61 8.30 8.25
N LEU A 118 -3.91 8.53 6.97
CA LEU A 118 -3.28 9.59 6.18
C LEU A 118 -3.38 10.97 6.84
N ARG A 119 -4.53 11.30 7.46
CA ARG A 119 -4.75 12.55 8.20
C ARG A 119 -3.81 12.79 9.38
N ASP A 120 -3.26 11.71 9.93
CA ASP A 120 -2.40 11.71 11.12
C ASP A 120 -0.92 11.56 10.74
N LEU A 121 -0.63 11.35 9.45
CA LEU A 121 0.72 11.28 8.91
C LEU A 121 1.19 12.66 8.47
N ASP A 122 2.38 13.06 8.90
CA ASP A 122 3.07 14.26 8.43
C ASP A 122 3.62 13.99 7.01
N SER A 123 2.72 13.99 6.03
CA SER A 123 2.99 13.63 4.64
C SER A 123 2.70 14.83 3.73
N PRO A 124 3.67 15.27 2.91
CA PRO A 124 3.45 16.33 1.91
C PRO A 124 2.28 16.01 0.97
N TRP A 125 2.03 14.72 0.71
CA TRP A 125 0.95 14.22 -0.15
C TRP A 125 -0.45 14.36 0.48
N ALA A 126 -0.55 14.56 1.80
CA ALA A 126 -1.84 14.75 2.45
C ALA A 126 -2.50 16.07 2.04
N GLU A 127 -1.73 17.06 1.60
CA GLU A 127 -2.23 18.31 1.04
C GLU A 127 -2.66 18.12 -0.43
N ASP A 128 -1.87 17.41 -1.25
CA ASP A 128 -2.16 17.17 -2.67
C ASP A 128 -3.37 16.24 -2.93
N CYS A 129 -3.72 15.35 -1.99
CA CYS A 129 -4.85 14.42 -2.15
C CYS A 129 -6.24 15.11 -2.19
N TYR A 130 -6.34 16.39 -1.84
CA TYR A 130 -7.59 17.15 -1.88
C TYR A 130 -7.79 17.97 -3.18
N ASP A 131 -6.78 17.99 -4.06
CA ASP A 131 -6.78 18.79 -5.30
C ASP A 131 -6.88 17.94 -6.59
N ILE A 132 -7.21 16.64 -6.48
CA ILE A 132 -7.61 15.85 -7.64
C ILE A 132 -9.07 16.19 -7.95
N ASP A 133 -9.31 17.35 -8.57
CA ASP A 133 -10.54 17.56 -9.33
C ASP A 133 -10.56 16.51 -10.45
N ASP A 134 -11.67 15.77 -10.56
CA ASP A 134 -12.00 14.88 -11.68
C ASP A 134 -12.13 15.72 -12.98
N GLU A 135 -11.02 16.24 -13.52
CA GLU A 135 -10.98 16.61 -14.93
C GLU A 135 -10.87 15.29 -15.72
N ASP A 136 -12.05 14.76 -16.08
CA ASP A 136 -12.21 13.77 -17.14
C ASP A 136 -11.47 14.29 -18.39
N ASP A 137 -10.23 13.84 -18.59
CA ASP A 137 -9.52 13.98 -19.86
C ASP A 137 -10.18 13.03 -20.89
N GLU A 138 -11.37 13.40 -21.37
CA GLU A 138 -11.88 12.91 -22.65
C GLU A 138 -11.01 13.49 -23.79
N GLU A 139 -9.78 13.00 -24.01
CA GLU A 139 -9.12 13.24 -25.31
C GLU A 139 -8.13 12.11 -25.75
N ASP A 140 -8.47 11.54 -26.91
CA ASP A 140 -7.62 10.85 -27.90
C ASP A 140 -7.12 9.41 -27.70
N VAL A 141 -8.05 8.45 -27.83
CA VAL A 141 -7.77 7.15 -28.49
C VAL A 141 -7.84 7.28 -30.01
N ALA A 142 -6.97 8.11 -30.59
CA ALA A 142 -6.80 8.22 -32.03
C ALA A 142 -5.33 8.09 -32.44
N VAL A 143 -4.71 6.94 -32.14
CA VAL A 143 -3.59 6.45 -32.96
C VAL A 143 -4.06 5.20 -33.69
N LEU A 144 -4.66 5.49 -34.85
CA LEU A 144 -5.12 4.54 -35.84
C LEU A 144 -3.99 3.65 -36.34
N LEU A 145 -4.31 2.36 -36.42
CA LEU A 145 -3.82 1.45 -37.44
C LEU A 145 -3.78 2.16 -38.80
N GLY A 146 -2.56 2.36 -39.30
CA GLY A 146 -2.25 2.67 -40.70
C GLY A 146 -1.30 1.61 -41.23
#